data_AF-A0A6A3DLM4-F1
#
_entry.id   AF-A0A6A3DLM4-F1
#
_cell.length_a   1.000
_cell.length_b   1.000
_cell.length_c   1.000
_cell.angle_alpha   90.00
_cell.angle_beta   90.00
_cell.angle_gamma   90.00
#
_symmetry.space_group_name_H-M   'P 1'
#
loop_
_entity.id
_entity.type
_entity.pdbx_description
1 polymer ?
#
loop_
_entity_poly.entity_id
_entity_poly.type
_entity_poly.pdbx_seq_one_letter_code
_entity_poly.pdbx_strand_id
1 'polypeptide(L)' 'MWRILSSVCITMLWMQRNRAIFQQEVTTVEQNVQECWTTGLRQLQAVGKRELRIPDTILH' A
#
# COMPACT_ATOMS: atom_id res chain seq x y z
N MET A 1 -5.82 -8.93 -4.36
CA MET A 1 -4.42 -8.78 -3.86
C MET A 1 -3.55 -8.00 -4.84
N TRP A 2 -3.23 -8.51 -6.05
CA TRP A 2 -2.32 -7.84 -7.00
C TRP A 2 -2.71 -6.38 -7.33
N ARG A 3 -3.98 -6.13 -7.69
CA ARG A 3 -4.48 -4.77 -7.98
C ARG A 3 -4.24 -3.78 -6.83
N ILE A 4 -4.45 -4.22 -5.59
CA ILE A 4 -4.27 -3.38 -4.39
C ILE A 4 -2.79 -3.02 -4.24
N LEU A 5 -1.90 -4.01 -4.37
CA LEU A 5 -0.47 -3.78 -4.27
C LEU A 5 0.04 -2.88 -5.40
N SER A 6 -0.40 -3.10 -6.65
CA SER A 6 -0.03 -2.23 -7.77
C SER A 6 -0.47 -0.78 -7.54
N SER A 7 -1.70 -0.56 -7.07
CA SER A 7 -2.19 0.79 -6.72
C SER A 7 -1.36 1.42 -5.61
N VAL A 8 -1.07 0.69 -4.53
CA VAL A 8 -0.22 1.18 -3.43
C VAL A 8 1.17 1.56 -3.94
N CYS A 9 1.82 0.70 -4.74
CA CYS A 9 3.14 0.99 -5.31
C CYS A 9 3.15 2.27 -6.15
N ILE A 10 2.17 2.44 -7.05
CA ILE A 10 2.08 3.62 -7.92
C ILE A 10 1.86 4.90 -7.08
N THR A 11 0.95 4.85 -6.11
CA THR A 11 0.67 6.00 -5.24
C THR A 11 1.90 6.35 -4.38
N MET A 12 2.59 5.36 -3.81
CA MET A 12 3.79 5.57 -3.02
C MET A 12 4.94 6.17 -3.84
N LEU A 13 5.19 5.64 -5.05
CA LEU A 13 6.20 6.19 -5.97
C LEU A 13 5.91 7.65 -6.32
N TRP A 14 4.64 7.98 -6.56
CA TRP A 14 4.24 9.36 -6.84
C TRP A 14 4.46 10.28 -5.63
N MET A 15 4.11 9.83 -4.42
CA MET A 15 4.35 10.60 -3.20
C MET A 15 5.84 10.79 -2.93
N GLN A 16 6.65 9.74 -3.07
CA GLN A 16 8.11 9.78 -2.90
C GLN A 16 8.75 10.74 -3.90
N ARG A 17 8.36 10.68 -5.17
CA ARG A 17 8.82 11.64 -6.19
C ARG A 17 8.49 13.08 -5.80
N ASN A 18 7.27 13.34 -5.33
CA ASN A 18 6.86 14.68 -4.95
C ASN A 18 7.63 15.18 -3.73
N ARG A 19 7.84 14.34 -2.72
CA ARG A 19 8.65 14.68 -1.55
C ARG A 19 10.10 15.01 -1.95
N ALA A 20 10.70 14.20 -2.81
CA ALA A 20 12.05 14.47 -3.32
C ALA A 20 12.14 15.81 -4.10
N ILE A 21 11.18 16.09 -4.98
CA ILE A 21 11.20 17.29 -5.83
C ILE A 21 10.85 18.57 -5.05
N PHE A 22 9.78 18.52 -4.25
CA PHE A 22 9.19 19.73 -3.64
C PHE A 22 9.62 19.96 -2.20
N GLN A 23 10.03 18.92 -1.48
CA GLN A 23 10.45 19.00 -0.07
C GLN A 23 11.95 18.75 0.11
N GLN A 24 12.67 18.43 -0.98
CA GLN A 24 14.09 18.05 -0.95
C GLN A 24 14.37 16.91 0.03
N GLU A 25 13.36 16.06 0.27
CA GLU A 25 13.49 14.94 1.19
C GLU A 25 14.41 13.88 0.58
N VAL A 26 15.46 13.51 1.32
CA VAL A 26 16.38 12.45 0.92
C VAL A 26 15.94 11.15 1.58
N THR A 27 15.30 10.30 0.79
CA THR A 27 14.87 8.96 1.21
C THR A 27 15.79 7.90 0.62
N THR A 28 16.13 6.86 1.40
CA THR A 28 16.83 5.69 0.84
C THR A 28 15.85 4.72 0.18
N VAL A 29 16.38 3.83 -0.67
CA VAL A 29 15.56 2.80 -1.33
C VAL A 29 14.94 1.87 -0.29
N GLU A 30 15.68 1.52 0.76
CA GLU A 30 15.22 0.65 1.85
C GLU A 30 14.04 1.27 2.60
N GLN A 31 14.12 2.58 2.91
CA GLN A 31 13.02 3.32 3.54
C GLN A 31 11.78 3.30 2.64
N ASN A 32 11.95 3.58 1.35
CA ASN A 32 10.86 3.60 0.38
C ASN A 32 10.17 2.23 0.21
N VAL A 33 10.96 1.15 0.18
CA VAL A 33 10.45 -0.23 0.12
C VAL A 33 9.70 -0.57 1.41
N GLN A 34 10.23 -0.19 2.57
CA GLN A 34 9.59 -0.45 3.86
C GLN A 34 8.25 0.29 3.99
N GLU A 35 8.18 1.56 3.59
CA GLU A 35 6.92 2.32 3.58
C GLU A 35 5.90 1.69 2.63
N CYS A 36 6.33 1.24 1.46
CA CYS A 36 5.46 0.57 0.49
C CYS A 36 4.93 -0.76 1.04
N TRP A 37 5.80 -1.58 1.64
CA TRP A 37 5.43 -2.87 2.22
C TRP A 37 4.45 -2.71 3.39
N THR A 38 4.76 -1.82 4.33
CA THR A 38 3.92 -1.56 5.51
C THR A 38 2.53 -1.04 5.11
N THR A 39 2.47 -0.12 4.14
CA THR A 39 1.21 0.40 3.61
C THR A 39 0.42 -0.69 2.88
N GLY A 40 1.09 -1.47 2.02
CA GLY A 40 0.48 -2.57 1.28
C GLY A 40 -0.11 -3.61 2.22
N LEU A 41 0.67 -4.07 3.21
CA LEU A 41 0.22 -5.04 4.20
C LEU A 41 -1.01 -4.55 4.97
N ARG A 42 -1.02 -3.28 5.40
CA ARG A 42 -2.17 -2.68 6.10
C ARG A 42 -3.43 -2.68 5.24
N GLN A 43 -3.31 -2.35 3.95
CA GLN A 43 -4.46 -2.38 3.02
C GLN A 43 -4.98 -3.80 2.83
N LEU A 44 -4.09 -4.78 2.65
CA LEU A 44 -4.49 -6.18 2.51
C LEU A 44 -5.18 -6.70 3.77
N GLN A 45 -4.69 -6.33 4.96
CA GLN A 45 -5.35 -6.67 6.22
C GLN A 45 -6.74 -6.03 6.35
N ALA A 46 -6.90 -4.77 5.93
CA ALA A 46 -8.19 -4.10 5.93
C ALA A 46 -9.19 -4.81 5.00
N VAL A 47 -8.74 -5.23 3.82
CA VAL A 47 -9.55 -6.04 2.91
C VAL A 47 -9.87 -7.39 3.53
N GLY A 48 -8.90 -8.11 4.09
CA GLY A 48 -9.17 -9.39 4.77
C GLY A 48 -10.22 -9.27 5.87
N LYS A 49 -10.13 -8.23 6.72
CA LYS A 49 -11.14 -7.94 7.75
C LYS A 49 -12.50 -7.50 7.19
N ARG A 50 -12.53 -6.93 5.99
CA ARG A 50 -13.77 -6.57 5.30
C ARG A 50 -14.44 -7.83 4.77
N GLU A 51 -13.71 -8.67 4.03
CA GLU A 51 -14.25 -9.93 3.50
C GLU A 51 -14.80 -10.81 4.64
N LEU A 52 -14.05 -10.96 5.75
CA LEU A 52 -14.54 -11.71 6.91
C LEU A 52 -15.82 -11.15 7.56
N ARG A 53 -16.11 -9.85 7.39
CA ARG A 53 -17.33 -9.21 7.92
C ARG A 53 -18.50 -9.24 6.95
N ILE A 54 -18.30 -9.68 5.70
CA ILE A 54 -19.38 -9.80 4.72
C ILE A 54 -20.04 -11.18 4.94
N PRO A 55 -21.33 -11.22 5.33
CA PRO A 55 -22.01 -12.47 5.68
C PRO A 55 -22.18 -13.44 4.51
N ASP A 56 -22.05 -12.99 3.27
CA ASP A 56 -22.10 -13.83 2.05
C ASP A 56 -20.78 -14.56 1.74
N THR A 57 -19.76 -14.48 2.60
CA THR A 57 -18.55 -15.31 2.48
C THR A 57 -18.79 -16.72 3.02
N ILE A 58 -20.00 -17.26 2.83
CA ILE A 58 -20.26 -18.69 2.92
C ILE A 58 -19.83 -19.25 1.57
N LEU A 59 -18.71 -19.97 1.57
CA LEU A 59 -18.25 -20.78 0.45
C LEU A 59 -19.43 -21.54 -0.17
N HIS A 60 -19.65 -21.34 -1.46
CA HIS A 60 -20.48 -22.18 -2.30
C HIS A 60 -19.60 -22.91 -3.33
#